data_AF-A0AAN8B413-F1
#
_entry.id   AF-A0AAN8B413-F1
#
_cell.length_a   1.000
_cell.length_b   1.000
_cell.length_c   1.000
_cell.angle_alpha   90.00
_cell.angle_beta   90.00
_cell.angle_gamma   90.00
#
_symmetry.space_group_name_H-M   'P 1'
#
loop_
_entity.id
_entity.type
_entity.pdbx_description
1 polymer ?
#
loop_
_entity_poly.entity_id
_entity_poly.type
_entity_poly.pdbx_seq_one_letter_code
_entity_poly.pdbx_strand_id
1 'polypeptide(L)'
;MIHLTSTGRHSADHMESSDVQRGGGSLRRSPFDLIMNQIRRKRAASDRKPLGRFLSRDRTGIHEDREERGAAEGAESECDAGWGRVCVFLQRLGKKADSRSLKLAHCDLTATDLLELATLLQFLPQLEEMDVSWNGLIGGSLKALTSHLQHAGGVRALRLCSCRLDVEDLAALGEALGCVPLLEILDLSWNSGLGGGALQGLLADATLLGGLLSVLSGLCVLDVSCNPQLSQEVEAFREFSSSLCHAASITTLRLQACGLTEDGLHALGGSLHGLPSLRQLDLSCNRGLSGGLSHLTLHLSHLTHLQSLDLHLCCHTHTDLQDLIQALPSLPALTELDVSSNKEVGGALHPLLAALPLTQMRRLPLNSCSLSQEAFTALAVCVPYLRSVDVSWCKVVGGHLPLLLDALQPAVLTELRLSSCELTTEDLQHLAAVCRRGLLSSLLVLDLSYNASVGDEGWSALFAAGGLGLLQEVDLSLRPLTSAPCTAWLPALLCALPPLPALTRLSLQRWTSSTRDRKQLKHCLRKRSVLLEWDPPNEDETSSFKSTNQESPEE
;
A
#
# COMPACT_ATOMS: atom_id res chain seq x y z
N MET A 1 48.70 -61.62 -30.12
CA MET A 1 48.91 -61.99 -28.70
C MET A 1 47.68 -61.52 -27.94
N ILE A 2 46.72 -62.42 -27.73
CA ILE A 2 46.37 -63.08 -26.44
C ILE A 2 45.50 -62.14 -25.58
N HIS A 3 44.16 -62.24 -25.71
CA HIS A 3 43.14 -62.83 -24.80
C HIS A 3 42.36 -61.71 -24.05
N LEU A 4 41.03 -61.54 -24.25
CA LEU A 4 39.87 -62.23 -23.59
C LEU A 4 39.90 -61.99 -22.05
N THR A 5 38.86 -61.66 -21.27
CA THR A 5 37.37 -61.76 -21.30
C THR A 5 36.85 -61.17 -19.96
N SER A 6 35.76 -60.40 -19.93
CA SER A 6 34.38 -60.79 -19.53
C SER A 6 34.08 -60.96 -18.02
N THR A 7 33.04 -60.25 -17.51
CA THR A 7 31.78 -60.75 -16.88
C THR A 7 31.81 -60.88 -15.34
N GLY A 8 30.75 -60.62 -14.56
CA GLY A 8 29.30 -60.37 -14.79
C GLY A 8 28.71 -59.56 -13.60
N ARG A 9 27.58 -58.85 -13.72
CA ARG A 9 26.16 -59.27 -13.62
C ARG A 9 25.79 -60.07 -12.35
N HIS A 10 24.97 -59.46 -11.48
CA HIS A 10 23.62 -59.87 -11.02
C HIS A 10 23.18 -58.97 -9.85
N SER A 11 22.12 -58.15 -9.98
CA SER A 11 20.68 -58.43 -9.87
C SER A 11 20.15 -58.27 -8.44
N ALA A 12 19.22 -57.30 -8.30
CA ALA A 12 18.07 -57.20 -7.39
C ALA A 12 18.23 -57.50 -5.89
N ASP A 13 17.82 -56.55 -5.04
CA ASP A 13 16.85 -56.88 -4.00
C ASP A 13 16.10 -55.66 -3.41
N HIS A 14 14.90 -55.98 -2.98
CA HIS A 14 13.78 -55.18 -2.48
C HIS A 14 13.98 -54.61 -1.05
N MET A 15 13.46 -53.38 -0.85
CA MET A 15 12.41 -52.99 0.13
C MET A 15 12.64 -53.07 1.67
N GLU A 16 12.08 -52.06 2.35
CA GLU A 16 11.85 -51.87 3.82
C GLU A 16 13.08 -51.51 4.68
N SER A 17 13.07 -50.54 5.60
CA SER A 17 12.07 -50.09 6.60
C SER A 17 12.57 -48.75 7.21
N SER A 18 11.82 -47.65 7.11
CA SER A 18 10.94 -47.00 8.12
C SER A 18 11.59 -46.07 9.17
N ASP A 19 11.03 -44.85 9.20
CA ASP A 19 10.65 -44.00 10.33
C ASP A 19 11.63 -43.25 11.26
N VAL A 20 11.48 -41.91 11.17
CA VAL A 20 11.21 -40.93 12.26
C VAL A 20 12.37 -40.50 13.19
N GLN A 21 12.84 -39.24 13.03
CA GLN A 21 12.64 -38.20 14.06
C GLN A 21 13.02 -36.76 13.65
N ARG A 22 11.99 -35.89 13.76
CA ARG A 22 11.93 -34.45 14.09
C ARG A 22 13.25 -33.65 14.23
N GLY A 23 13.34 -32.56 13.46
CA GLY A 23 14.18 -31.40 13.76
C GLY A 23 13.57 -30.13 13.17
N GLY A 24 12.89 -29.32 13.99
CA GLY A 24 12.24 -28.08 13.57
C GLY A 24 13.26 -26.98 13.22
N GLY A 25 13.30 -26.58 11.95
CA GLY A 25 14.08 -25.45 11.45
C GLY A 25 13.27 -24.16 11.48
N SER A 26 13.68 -23.23 12.34
CA SER A 26 13.14 -21.87 12.48
C SER A 26 13.37 -21.05 11.20
N LEU A 27 12.32 -20.88 10.40
CA LEU A 27 12.27 -19.88 9.32
C LEU A 27 12.36 -18.49 9.96
N ARG A 28 13.49 -17.81 9.76
CA ARG A 28 13.70 -16.40 10.13
C ARG A 28 12.64 -15.54 9.43
N ARG A 29 11.61 -15.16 10.16
CA ARG A 29 10.53 -14.26 9.72
C ARG A 29 11.08 -12.85 9.48
N SER A 30 10.60 -12.19 8.43
CA SER A 30 10.96 -10.80 8.17
C SER A 30 10.47 -9.90 9.31
N PRO A 31 11.14 -8.76 9.59
CA PRO A 31 10.65 -7.79 10.57
C PRO A 31 9.21 -7.32 10.29
N PHE A 32 8.81 -7.33 9.01
CA PHE A 32 7.46 -7.02 8.57
C PHE A 32 6.44 -8.10 8.96
N ASP A 33 6.81 -9.39 8.90
CA ASP A 33 5.98 -10.50 9.37
C ASP A 33 5.76 -10.49 10.88
N LEU A 34 6.71 -9.92 11.64
CA LEU A 34 6.56 -9.74 13.09
C LEU A 34 5.60 -8.60 13.41
N ILE A 35 5.67 -7.48 12.68
CA ILE A 35 4.72 -6.36 12.81
C ILE A 35 3.30 -6.81 12.42
N MET A 36 3.16 -7.54 11.31
CA MET A 36 1.87 -8.08 10.86
C MET A 36 1.31 -9.16 11.80
N ASN A 37 2.18 -9.98 12.42
CA ASN A 37 1.74 -10.92 13.46
C ASN A 37 1.36 -10.23 14.77
N GLN A 38 1.97 -9.11 15.13
CA GLN A 38 1.54 -8.34 16.30
C GLN A 38 0.19 -7.65 16.07
N ILE A 39 -0.09 -7.18 14.85
CA ILE A 39 -1.40 -6.65 14.45
C ILE A 39 -2.46 -7.78 14.46
N ARG A 40 -2.12 -8.99 13.96
CA ARG A 40 -3.01 -10.16 14.02
C ARG A 40 -3.26 -10.66 15.45
N ARG A 41 -2.26 -10.62 16.34
CA ARG A 41 -2.40 -11.05 17.75
C ARG A 41 -3.16 -10.06 18.61
N LYS A 42 -3.00 -8.74 18.39
CA LYS A 42 -3.80 -7.72 19.11
C LYS A 42 -5.28 -7.73 18.72
N ARG A 43 -5.65 -8.31 17.56
CA ARG A 43 -7.05 -8.43 17.09
C ARG A 43 -7.75 -9.73 17.52
N ALA A 44 -7.01 -10.74 17.98
CA ALA A 44 -7.57 -12.02 18.40
C ALA A 44 -7.91 -12.08 19.91
N ALA A 45 -7.48 -11.09 20.69
CA ALA A 45 -7.67 -11.04 22.15
C ALA A 45 -8.58 -9.87 22.55
N SER A 46 -9.86 -9.94 22.20
CA SER A 46 -10.93 -9.34 22.99
C SER A 46 -11.89 -10.46 23.37
N ASP A 47 -11.80 -10.87 24.63
CA ASP A 47 -12.50 -12.01 25.19
C ASP A 47 -14.02 -11.95 25.00
N ARG A 48 -14.55 -13.12 24.61
CA ARG A 48 -15.96 -13.48 24.61
C ARG A 48 -16.52 -13.43 26.05
N LYS A 49 -17.55 -12.63 26.29
CA LYS A 49 -18.67 -13.00 27.20
C LYS A 49 -20.01 -12.46 26.67
N PRO A 50 -21.08 -13.29 26.65
CA PRO A 50 -22.39 -12.87 26.18
C PRO A 50 -23.16 -12.17 27.30
N LEU A 51 -23.66 -10.96 27.05
CA LEU A 51 -24.64 -10.34 27.95
C LEU A 51 -26.04 -10.78 27.54
N GLY A 52 -26.66 -11.55 28.44
CA GLY A 52 -27.94 -12.21 28.26
C GLY A 52 -29.12 -11.26 28.22
N ARG A 53 -30.17 -11.76 27.55
CA ARG A 53 -31.57 -11.35 27.66
C ARG A 53 -31.95 -11.06 29.11
N PHE A 54 -32.57 -9.91 29.35
CA PHE A 54 -33.60 -9.77 30.37
C PHE A 54 -34.81 -9.07 29.77
N LEU A 55 -35.92 -9.80 29.75
CA LEU A 55 -37.27 -9.30 29.56
C LEU A 55 -37.65 -8.51 30.81
N SER A 56 -38.23 -7.33 30.64
CA SER A 56 -39.13 -6.74 31.63
C SER A 56 -40.23 -5.98 30.91
N ARG A 57 -41.45 -6.28 31.32
CA ARG A 57 -42.74 -5.85 30.81
C ARG A 57 -43.40 -5.10 31.96
N ASP A 58 -43.76 -3.83 31.77
CA ASP A 58 -44.80 -3.09 32.50
C ASP A 58 -45.13 -1.83 31.69
N ARG A 59 -46.30 -1.77 31.04
CA ARG A 59 -47.62 -1.30 31.50
C ARG A 59 -47.77 0.24 31.63
N THR A 60 -48.55 0.75 30.67
CA THR A 60 -49.61 1.79 30.78
C THR A 60 -49.25 3.23 31.12
N GLY A 61 -49.63 4.14 30.21
CA GLY A 61 -49.80 5.57 30.46
C GLY A 61 -50.26 6.29 29.20
N ILE A 62 -51.59 6.41 29.04
CA ILE A 62 -52.28 7.20 28.00
C ILE A 62 -52.13 8.69 28.32
N HIS A 63 -51.92 9.53 27.31
CA HIS A 63 -52.48 10.88 27.27
C HIS A 63 -52.76 11.30 25.83
N GLU A 64 -54.03 11.61 25.57
CA GLU A 64 -54.60 12.10 24.31
C GLU A 64 -54.38 13.61 24.13
N ASP A 65 -54.68 14.04 22.90
CA ASP A 65 -54.98 15.38 22.39
C ASP A 65 -53.84 16.21 21.81
N ARG A 66 -53.80 16.33 20.46
CA ARG A 66 -54.60 17.36 19.76
C ARG A 66 -54.44 17.23 18.22
N GLU A 67 -55.55 17.04 17.52
CA GLU A 67 -55.67 17.19 16.06
C GLU A 67 -55.59 18.66 15.64
N GLU A 68 -54.95 18.95 14.50
CA GLU A 68 -55.54 19.87 13.50
C GLU A 68 -54.97 19.62 12.09
N ARG A 69 -55.86 19.75 11.10
CA ARG A 69 -55.82 19.24 9.73
C ARG A 69 -55.16 20.22 8.74
N GLY A 70 -54.59 19.69 7.66
CA GLY A 70 -54.35 20.42 6.41
C GLY A 70 -53.63 19.56 5.37
N ALA A 71 -54.36 19.11 4.35
CA ALA A 71 -53.91 18.22 3.27
C ALA A 71 -53.31 18.97 2.07
N ALA A 72 -52.63 18.19 1.20
CA ALA A 72 -51.77 18.54 0.05
C ALA A 72 -50.30 18.77 0.49
N GLU A 73 -49.31 17.93 0.16
CA GLU A 73 -48.91 17.44 -1.17
C GLU A 73 -48.31 16.01 -1.08
N GLY A 74 -48.94 15.05 -1.77
CA GLY A 74 -48.68 13.61 -1.62
C GLY A 74 -47.53 13.01 -2.45
N ALA A 75 -46.52 13.80 -2.82
CA ALA A 75 -45.35 13.30 -3.58
C ALA A 75 -44.00 13.65 -2.92
N GLU A 76 -43.93 14.69 -2.09
CA GLU A 76 -42.70 15.04 -1.35
C GLU A 76 -42.48 14.16 -0.11
N SER A 77 -43.57 13.64 0.49
CA SER A 77 -43.52 12.87 1.75
C SER A 77 -42.82 11.50 1.63
N GLU A 78 -42.88 10.84 0.47
CA GLU A 78 -42.33 9.50 0.30
C GLU A 78 -40.81 9.50 0.06
N CYS A 79 -40.29 10.52 -0.66
CA CYS A 79 -38.85 10.76 -0.79
C CYS A 79 -38.23 11.23 0.53
N ASP A 80 -38.90 12.12 1.27
CA ASP A 80 -38.42 12.55 2.59
C ASP A 80 -38.43 11.41 3.62
N ALA A 81 -39.46 10.57 3.61
CA ALA A 81 -39.51 9.37 4.45
C ALA A 81 -38.45 8.34 4.04
N GLY A 82 -38.21 8.16 2.74
CA GLY A 82 -37.19 7.27 2.19
C GLY A 82 -35.77 7.70 2.56
N TRP A 83 -35.45 8.99 2.39
CA TRP A 83 -34.19 9.58 2.85
C TRP A 83 -34.03 9.48 4.37
N GLY A 84 -35.12 9.62 5.13
CA GLY A 84 -35.15 9.34 6.56
C GLY A 84 -34.68 7.92 6.90
N ARG A 85 -35.11 6.90 6.14
CA ARG A 85 -34.64 5.51 6.32
C ARG A 85 -33.16 5.36 6.00
N VAL A 86 -32.67 6.01 4.94
CA VAL A 86 -31.23 6.06 4.62
C VAL A 86 -30.44 6.66 5.79
N CYS A 87 -30.90 7.78 6.34
CA CYS A 87 -30.27 8.42 7.49
C CYS A 87 -30.24 7.51 8.72
N VAL A 88 -31.33 6.81 9.02
CA VAL A 88 -31.41 5.87 10.14
C VAL A 88 -30.47 4.68 9.93
N PHE A 89 -30.43 4.11 8.72
CA PHE A 89 -29.50 3.03 8.38
C PHE A 89 -28.05 3.46 8.56
N LEU A 90 -27.68 4.63 8.07
CA LEU A 90 -26.31 5.16 8.20
C LEU A 90 -25.96 5.51 9.64
N GLN A 91 -26.91 6.06 10.39
CA GLN A 91 -26.71 6.36 11.81
C GLN A 91 -26.50 5.08 12.63
N ARG A 92 -27.19 3.97 12.29
CA ARG A 92 -26.97 2.64 12.90
C ARG A 92 -25.52 2.16 12.72
N LEU A 93 -24.90 2.52 11.59
CA LEU A 93 -23.51 2.19 11.25
C LEU A 93 -22.50 3.26 11.71
N GLY A 94 -22.96 4.30 12.42
CA GLY A 94 -22.10 5.41 12.87
C GLY A 94 -21.59 6.31 11.74
N LYS A 95 -22.25 6.29 10.58
CA LYS A 95 -21.89 7.09 9.39
C LYS A 95 -22.83 8.28 9.23
N LYS A 96 -22.34 9.30 8.54
CA LYS A 96 -23.14 10.46 8.14
C LYS A 96 -23.80 10.19 6.80
N ALA A 97 -25.04 10.65 6.65
CA ALA A 97 -25.74 10.59 5.38
C ALA A 97 -25.19 11.64 4.41
N ASP A 98 -24.88 11.19 3.20
CA ASP A 98 -24.51 12.01 2.05
C ASP A 98 -25.20 11.40 0.84
N SER A 99 -25.90 12.23 0.06
CA SER A 99 -26.70 11.77 -1.07
C SER A 99 -25.85 11.36 -2.27
N ARG A 100 -24.58 11.75 -2.30
CA ARG A 100 -23.63 11.45 -3.38
C ARG A 100 -22.58 10.41 -3.01
N SER A 101 -22.35 10.17 -1.73
CA SER A 101 -21.27 9.29 -1.27
C SER A 101 -21.70 8.37 -0.13
N LEU A 102 -21.59 7.07 -0.35
CA LEU A 102 -21.92 6.03 0.62
C LEU A 102 -20.64 5.33 1.10
N LYS A 103 -20.07 5.80 2.21
CA LYS A 103 -18.79 5.30 2.77
C LYS A 103 -19.02 4.35 3.95
N LEU A 104 -19.32 3.11 3.65
CA LEU A 104 -19.58 2.02 4.59
C LEU A 104 -18.37 1.10 4.82
N ALA A 105 -17.16 1.59 4.53
CA ALA A 105 -15.96 0.83 4.83
C ALA A 105 -15.83 0.55 6.35
N HIS A 106 -15.42 -0.68 6.68
CA HIS A 106 -15.23 -1.17 8.05
C HIS A 106 -16.47 -1.04 8.95
N CYS A 107 -17.64 -1.46 8.46
CA CYS A 107 -18.91 -1.37 9.21
C CYS A 107 -19.43 -2.73 9.69
N ASP A 108 -18.66 -3.80 9.51
CA ASP A 108 -19.08 -5.19 9.78
C ASP A 108 -20.42 -5.55 9.10
N LEU A 109 -20.66 -5.03 7.89
CA LEU A 109 -21.90 -5.25 7.15
C LEU A 109 -22.14 -6.74 6.92
N THR A 110 -23.36 -7.19 7.21
CA THR A 110 -23.84 -8.54 6.94
C THR A 110 -24.61 -8.62 5.62
N ALA A 111 -24.91 -9.83 5.15
CA ALA A 111 -25.82 -10.05 4.03
C ALA A 111 -27.19 -9.37 4.21
N THR A 112 -27.71 -9.30 5.43
CA THR A 112 -28.97 -8.61 5.72
C THR A 112 -28.85 -7.08 5.61
N ASP A 113 -27.72 -6.51 6.06
CA ASP A 113 -27.47 -5.08 5.89
C ASP A 113 -27.29 -4.73 4.41
N LEU A 114 -26.68 -5.63 3.64
CA LEU A 114 -26.51 -5.46 2.20
C LEU A 114 -27.86 -5.48 1.47
N LEU A 115 -28.77 -6.37 1.86
CA LEU A 115 -30.13 -6.38 1.32
C LEU A 115 -30.91 -5.12 1.70
N GLU A 116 -30.82 -4.67 2.95
CA GLU A 116 -31.43 -3.41 3.39
C GLU A 116 -30.87 -2.24 2.56
N LEU A 117 -29.55 -2.17 2.41
CA LEU A 117 -28.89 -1.17 1.59
C LEU A 117 -29.38 -1.20 0.13
N ALA A 118 -29.52 -2.38 -0.45
CA ALA A 118 -30.01 -2.55 -1.82
C ALA A 118 -31.40 -1.92 -2.01
N THR A 119 -32.31 -2.11 -1.04
CA THR A 119 -33.64 -1.49 -1.07
C THR A 119 -33.60 0.03 -0.89
N LEU A 120 -32.55 0.55 -0.26
CA LEU A 120 -32.36 1.98 -0.03
C LEU A 120 -31.75 2.70 -1.25
N LEU A 121 -31.17 1.99 -2.21
CA LEU A 121 -30.57 2.59 -3.42
C LEU A 121 -31.57 3.41 -4.24
N GLN A 122 -32.86 3.04 -4.23
CA GLN A 122 -33.90 3.81 -4.92
C GLN A 122 -34.09 5.24 -4.37
N PHE A 123 -33.66 5.49 -3.14
CA PHE A 123 -33.67 6.82 -2.50
C PHE A 123 -32.33 7.55 -2.66
N LEU A 124 -31.40 6.98 -3.43
CA LEU A 124 -30.06 7.52 -3.69
C LEU A 124 -29.80 7.72 -5.19
N PRO A 125 -30.66 8.43 -5.95
CA PRO A 125 -30.49 8.59 -7.40
C PRO A 125 -29.27 9.45 -7.78
N GLN A 126 -28.73 10.23 -6.85
CA GLN A 126 -27.54 11.07 -7.05
C GLN A 126 -26.23 10.40 -6.57
N LEU A 127 -26.27 9.11 -6.22
CA LEU A 127 -25.10 8.41 -5.70
C LEU A 127 -23.99 8.33 -6.76
N GLU A 128 -22.83 8.91 -6.46
CA GLU A 128 -21.66 8.90 -7.33
C GLU A 128 -20.58 7.94 -6.80
N GLU A 129 -20.45 7.78 -5.48
CA GLU A 129 -19.45 6.93 -4.83
C GLU A 129 -20.11 5.93 -3.89
N MET A 130 -19.81 4.65 -4.07
CA MET A 130 -20.22 3.58 -3.16
C MET A 130 -19.00 2.78 -2.71
N ASP A 131 -18.70 2.84 -1.42
CA ASP A 131 -17.60 2.12 -0.79
C ASP A 131 -18.13 1.24 0.35
N VAL A 132 -18.17 -0.07 0.11
CA VAL A 132 -18.53 -1.08 1.11
C VAL A 132 -17.33 -1.96 1.47
N SER A 133 -16.11 -1.45 1.28
CA SER A 133 -14.87 -2.19 1.50
C SER A 133 -14.69 -2.67 2.94
N TRP A 134 -13.89 -3.72 3.12
CA TRP A 134 -13.52 -4.30 4.41
C TRP A 134 -14.72 -4.81 5.21
N ASN A 135 -15.75 -5.30 4.51
CA ASN A 135 -16.91 -5.96 5.10
C ASN A 135 -16.94 -7.43 4.67
N GLY A 136 -16.04 -8.25 5.22
CA GLY A 136 -15.86 -9.64 4.81
C GLY A 136 -17.05 -10.58 5.08
N LEU A 137 -18.16 -10.10 5.66
CA LEU A 137 -19.39 -10.87 5.88
C LEU A 137 -20.39 -10.72 4.72
N ILE A 138 -20.08 -9.89 3.71
CA ILE A 138 -20.95 -9.72 2.52
C ILE A 138 -20.64 -10.71 1.39
N GLY A 139 -19.48 -11.36 1.41
CA GLY A 139 -19.12 -12.38 0.42
C GLY A 139 -20.18 -13.49 0.32
N GLY A 140 -20.49 -13.90 -0.91
CA GLY A 140 -21.56 -14.83 -1.27
C GLY A 140 -22.97 -14.23 -1.24
N SER A 141 -23.10 -12.92 -1.04
CA SER A 141 -24.41 -12.24 -0.97
C SER A 141 -24.49 -10.98 -1.84
N LEU A 142 -23.46 -10.70 -2.66
CA LEU A 142 -23.37 -9.45 -3.42
C LEU A 142 -24.52 -9.30 -4.42
N LYS A 143 -25.12 -10.42 -4.86
CA LYS A 143 -26.32 -10.45 -5.71
C LYS A 143 -27.49 -9.63 -5.15
N ALA A 144 -27.62 -9.55 -3.82
CA ALA A 144 -28.65 -8.72 -3.18
C ALA A 144 -28.47 -7.24 -3.53
N LEU A 145 -27.22 -6.75 -3.53
CA LEU A 145 -26.88 -5.39 -3.92
C LEU A 145 -26.98 -5.20 -5.43
N THR A 146 -26.37 -6.10 -6.20
CA THR A 146 -26.19 -5.92 -7.64
C THR A 146 -27.53 -5.90 -8.39
N SER A 147 -28.52 -6.68 -7.94
CA SER A 147 -29.89 -6.65 -8.47
C SER A 147 -30.61 -5.31 -8.33
N HIS A 148 -30.13 -4.41 -7.47
CA HIS A 148 -30.73 -3.09 -7.25
C HIS A 148 -29.85 -1.93 -7.77
N LEU A 149 -28.68 -2.21 -8.35
CA LEU A 149 -27.77 -1.19 -8.90
C LEU A 149 -28.39 -0.35 -10.02
N GLN A 150 -29.42 -0.87 -10.70
CA GLN A 150 -30.23 -0.12 -11.67
C GLN A 150 -30.83 1.18 -11.14
N HIS A 151 -31.03 1.31 -9.83
CA HIS A 151 -31.52 2.55 -9.22
C HIS A 151 -30.41 3.57 -8.94
N ALA A 152 -29.15 3.15 -9.07
CA ALA A 152 -27.95 3.93 -8.78
C ALA A 152 -27.08 4.09 -10.04
N GLY A 153 -27.69 4.34 -11.20
CA GLY A 153 -26.98 4.47 -12.49
C GLY A 153 -25.99 5.66 -12.56
N GLY A 154 -26.02 6.57 -11.57
CA GLY A 154 -25.08 7.67 -11.40
C GLY A 154 -23.73 7.28 -10.79
N VAL A 155 -23.56 6.03 -10.34
CA VAL A 155 -22.34 5.59 -9.64
C VAL A 155 -21.15 5.61 -10.58
N ARG A 156 -20.12 6.35 -10.17
CA ARG A 156 -18.83 6.51 -10.85
C ARG A 156 -17.72 5.74 -10.16
N ALA A 157 -17.84 5.48 -8.85
CA ALA A 157 -16.86 4.71 -8.11
C ALA A 157 -17.53 3.62 -7.26
N LEU A 158 -17.15 2.37 -7.50
CA LEU A 158 -17.56 1.20 -6.73
C LEU A 158 -16.35 0.53 -6.11
N ARG A 159 -16.30 0.50 -4.77
CA ARG A 159 -15.21 -0.11 -4.00
C ARG A 159 -15.72 -1.29 -3.18
N LEU A 160 -15.14 -2.45 -3.45
CA LEU A 160 -15.42 -3.74 -2.83
C LEU A 160 -14.11 -4.39 -2.32
N CYS A 161 -13.18 -3.56 -1.85
CA CYS A 161 -11.89 -4.02 -1.37
C CYS A 161 -12.08 -4.91 -0.13
N SER A 162 -11.48 -6.10 -0.06
CA SER A 162 -11.54 -7.00 1.08
C SER A 162 -12.96 -7.33 1.59
N CYS A 163 -13.85 -7.68 0.66
CA CYS A 163 -15.22 -8.11 0.93
C CYS A 163 -15.40 -9.64 1.00
N ARG A 164 -14.31 -10.40 0.75
CA ARG A 164 -14.32 -11.87 0.60
C ARG A 164 -15.26 -12.33 -0.52
N LEU A 165 -15.25 -11.61 -1.63
CA LEU A 165 -16.06 -11.95 -2.79
C LEU A 165 -15.71 -13.34 -3.34
N ASP A 166 -16.72 -14.04 -3.83
CA ASP A 166 -16.58 -15.31 -4.54
C ASP A 166 -16.90 -15.17 -6.05
N VAL A 167 -16.95 -16.31 -6.75
CA VAL A 167 -17.21 -16.37 -8.19
C VAL A 167 -18.65 -15.95 -8.52
N GLU A 168 -19.62 -16.30 -7.67
CA GLU A 168 -21.03 -15.97 -7.88
C GLU A 168 -21.27 -14.46 -7.68
N ASP A 169 -20.59 -13.86 -6.71
CA ASP A 169 -20.59 -12.42 -6.49
C ASP A 169 -20.09 -11.66 -7.71
N LEU A 170 -18.99 -12.12 -8.34
CA LEU A 170 -18.45 -11.46 -9.52
C LEU A 170 -19.29 -11.67 -10.78
N ALA A 171 -19.89 -12.85 -10.94
CA ALA A 171 -20.86 -13.07 -12.02
C ALA A 171 -22.06 -12.11 -11.85
N ALA A 172 -22.61 -12.02 -10.64
CA ALA A 172 -23.71 -11.11 -10.33
C ALA A 172 -23.33 -9.63 -10.47
N LEU A 173 -22.06 -9.29 -10.21
CA LEU A 173 -21.53 -7.96 -10.46
C LEU A 173 -21.40 -7.68 -11.96
N GLY A 174 -20.86 -8.62 -12.73
CA GLY A 174 -20.75 -8.54 -14.19
C GLY A 174 -22.10 -8.28 -14.87
N GLU A 175 -23.13 -9.02 -14.48
CA GLU A 175 -24.50 -8.81 -14.97
C GLU A 175 -25.02 -7.38 -14.66
N ALA A 176 -24.72 -6.85 -13.47
CA ALA A 176 -25.22 -5.57 -13.02
C ALA A 176 -24.37 -4.37 -13.44
N LEU A 177 -23.15 -4.58 -13.94
CA LEU A 177 -22.31 -3.48 -14.44
C LEU A 177 -23.01 -2.73 -15.57
N GLY A 178 -23.79 -3.41 -16.41
CA GLY A 178 -24.60 -2.77 -17.46
C GLY A 178 -25.61 -1.74 -16.94
N CYS A 179 -25.95 -1.78 -15.64
CA CYS A 179 -26.83 -0.82 -14.99
C CYS A 179 -26.11 0.44 -14.46
N VAL A 180 -24.78 0.45 -14.46
CA VAL A 180 -23.93 1.55 -14.00
C VAL A 180 -22.96 2.01 -15.12
N PRO A 181 -23.48 2.57 -16.22
CA PRO A 181 -22.68 2.89 -17.41
C PRO A 181 -21.67 4.02 -17.18
N LEU A 182 -21.80 4.78 -16.09
CA LEU A 182 -20.90 5.88 -15.73
C LEU A 182 -19.75 5.45 -14.82
N LEU A 183 -19.57 4.14 -14.59
CA LEU A 183 -18.55 3.62 -13.70
C LEU A 183 -17.13 3.90 -14.23
N GLU A 184 -16.38 4.70 -13.49
CA GLU A 184 -15.01 5.09 -13.79
C GLU A 184 -13.99 4.34 -12.93
N ILE A 185 -14.36 3.95 -11.70
CA ILE A 185 -13.46 3.29 -10.74
C ILE A 185 -14.11 2.01 -10.24
N LEU A 186 -13.42 0.89 -10.44
CA LEU A 186 -13.77 -0.41 -9.86
C LEU A 186 -12.58 -0.95 -9.05
N ASP A 187 -12.79 -1.11 -7.75
CA ASP A 187 -11.79 -1.64 -6.83
C ASP A 187 -12.30 -2.97 -6.24
N LEU A 188 -11.65 -4.07 -6.66
CA LEU A 188 -11.88 -5.45 -6.24
C LEU A 188 -10.68 -6.01 -5.48
N SER A 189 -9.80 -5.13 -4.97
CA SER A 189 -8.56 -5.56 -4.35
C SER A 189 -8.79 -6.35 -3.05
N TRP A 190 -7.80 -7.14 -2.62
CA TRP A 190 -7.82 -7.89 -1.35
C TRP A 190 -8.96 -8.91 -1.19
N ASN A 191 -9.49 -9.43 -2.28
CA ASN A 191 -10.47 -10.52 -2.30
C ASN A 191 -9.76 -11.83 -2.66
N SER A 192 -9.03 -12.38 -1.69
CA SER A 192 -8.09 -13.49 -1.92
C SER A 192 -8.66 -14.77 -2.53
N GLY A 193 -10.00 -14.94 -2.50
CA GLY A 193 -10.69 -16.06 -3.13
C GLY A 193 -11.01 -15.87 -4.61
N LEU A 194 -10.68 -14.71 -5.20
CA LEU A 194 -10.87 -14.43 -6.62
C LEU A 194 -9.74 -15.06 -7.44
N GLY A 195 -10.10 -16.07 -8.23
CA GLY A 195 -9.27 -16.63 -9.29
C GLY A 195 -9.54 -15.95 -10.64
N GLY A 196 -8.75 -16.32 -11.65
CA GLY A 196 -8.91 -15.85 -13.03
C GLY A 196 -10.32 -16.10 -13.59
N GLY A 197 -10.91 -17.27 -13.33
CA GLY A 197 -12.27 -17.60 -13.76
C GLY A 197 -13.37 -16.70 -13.17
N ALA A 198 -13.15 -16.16 -11.96
CA ALA A 198 -14.07 -15.21 -11.36
C ALA A 198 -14.08 -13.87 -12.12
N LEU A 199 -12.90 -13.37 -12.49
CA LEU A 199 -12.78 -12.14 -13.30
C LEU A 199 -13.21 -12.36 -14.75
N GLN A 200 -13.05 -13.58 -15.28
CA GLN A 200 -13.68 -13.95 -16.55
C GLN A 200 -15.18 -13.71 -16.45
N GLY A 201 -15.88 -14.19 -15.42
CA GLY A 201 -17.32 -13.94 -15.24
C GLY A 201 -17.71 -12.44 -15.20
N LEU A 202 -16.82 -11.59 -14.68
CA LEU A 202 -17.02 -10.14 -14.66
C LEU A 202 -16.97 -9.52 -16.08
N LEU A 203 -16.19 -10.09 -17.00
CA LEU A 203 -15.89 -9.52 -18.32
C LEU A 203 -16.43 -10.33 -19.52
N ALA A 204 -16.71 -11.63 -19.36
CA ALA A 204 -16.96 -12.57 -20.45
C ALA A 204 -18.37 -12.45 -21.07
N ASP A 205 -19.34 -11.93 -20.32
CA ASP A 205 -20.67 -11.62 -20.88
C ASP A 205 -20.66 -10.43 -21.85
N ALA A 206 -19.50 -9.79 -22.07
CA ALA A 206 -19.28 -8.82 -23.14
C ALA A 206 -19.55 -9.39 -24.55
N THR A 207 -19.54 -10.72 -24.73
CA THR A 207 -19.82 -11.36 -26.02
C THR A 207 -21.32 -11.61 -26.27
N LEU A 208 -22.15 -11.70 -25.22
CA LEU A 208 -23.59 -11.99 -25.33
C LEU A 208 -24.50 -10.77 -25.12
N LEU A 209 -24.04 -9.76 -24.38
CA LEU A 209 -24.77 -8.52 -24.13
C LEU A 209 -23.85 -7.33 -24.39
N GLY A 210 -24.04 -6.64 -25.52
CA GLY A 210 -23.32 -5.41 -25.88
C GLY A 210 -23.37 -4.28 -24.83
N GLY A 211 -24.07 -4.47 -23.71
CA GLY A 211 -24.08 -3.59 -22.54
C GLY A 211 -22.77 -3.59 -21.73
N LEU A 212 -22.02 -4.69 -21.64
CA LEU A 212 -20.76 -4.71 -20.87
C LEU A 212 -19.61 -3.98 -21.58
N LEU A 213 -19.59 -4.01 -22.92
CA LEU A 213 -18.68 -3.18 -23.72
C LEU A 213 -18.85 -1.68 -23.43
N SER A 214 -20.09 -1.24 -23.14
CA SER A 214 -20.37 0.16 -22.80
C SER A 214 -19.72 0.58 -21.48
N VAL A 215 -19.68 -0.31 -20.48
CA VAL A 215 -19.10 -0.03 -19.15
C VAL A 215 -17.58 -0.06 -19.22
N LEU A 216 -17.00 -1.05 -19.91
CA LEU A 216 -15.55 -1.13 -20.09
C LEU A 216 -15.00 0.07 -20.87
N SER A 217 -15.80 0.67 -21.75
CA SER A 217 -15.43 1.92 -22.42
C SER A 217 -15.48 3.16 -21.52
N GLY A 218 -16.12 3.11 -20.35
CA GLY A 218 -16.12 4.21 -19.38
C GLY A 218 -15.10 4.02 -18.23
N LEU A 219 -14.68 2.78 -17.98
CA LEU A 219 -13.82 2.45 -16.86
C LEU A 219 -12.42 3.05 -17.00
N CYS A 220 -12.03 3.89 -16.05
CA CYS A 220 -10.73 4.57 -15.99
C CYS A 220 -9.73 3.87 -15.06
N VAL A 221 -10.22 3.27 -13.98
CA VAL A 221 -9.39 2.64 -12.94
C VAL A 221 -9.94 1.24 -12.64
N LEU A 222 -9.09 0.25 -12.85
CA LEU A 222 -9.34 -1.13 -12.42
C LEU A 222 -8.27 -1.55 -11.43
N ASP A 223 -8.68 -1.84 -10.20
CA ASP A 223 -7.81 -2.34 -9.15
C ASP A 223 -8.24 -3.76 -8.76
N VAL A 224 -7.42 -4.75 -9.11
CA VAL A 224 -7.63 -6.16 -8.75
C VAL A 224 -6.47 -6.68 -7.90
N SER A 225 -5.74 -5.77 -7.26
CA SER A 225 -4.54 -6.07 -6.47
C SER A 225 -4.82 -6.99 -5.29
N CYS A 226 -3.80 -7.69 -4.80
CA CYS A 226 -3.85 -8.58 -3.64
C CYS A 226 -4.85 -9.73 -3.80
N ASN A 227 -5.02 -10.21 -5.03
CA ASN A 227 -5.78 -11.41 -5.39
C ASN A 227 -4.79 -12.50 -5.86
N PRO A 228 -4.10 -13.21 -4.96
CA PRO A 228 -2.96 -14.07 -5.31
C PRO A 228 -3.32 -15.31 -6.13
N GLN A 229 -4.62 -15.63 -6.26
CA GLN A 229 -5.10 -16.75 -7.07
C GLN A 229 -5.43 -16.34 -8.50
N LEU A 230 -5.25 -15.06 -8.85
CA LEU A 230 -5.77 -14.49 -10.08
C LEU A 230 -5.20 -15.15 -11.34
N SER A 231 -3.91 -15.42 -11.36
CA SER A 231 -3.23 -16.10 -12.48
C SER A 231 -2.93 -17.58 -12.22
N GLN A 232 -3.54 -18.19 -11.21
CA GLN A 232 -3.42 -19.65 -11.01
C GLN A 232 -4.05 -20.42 -12.18
N GLU A 233 -5.16 -19.90 -12.72
CA GLU A 233 -5.83 -20.43 -13.90
C GLU A 233 -5.38 -19.65 -15.14
N VAL A 234 -4.35 -20.15 -15.83
CA VAL A 234 -3.69 -19.45 -16.95
C VAL A 234 -4.68 -19.10 -18.06
N GLU A 235 -5.56 -20.02 -18.45
CA GLU A 235 -6.55 -19.77 -19.51
C GLU A 235 -7.56 -18.69 -19.11
N ALA A 236 -8.07 -18.76 -17.87
CA ALA A 236 -9.02 -17.77 -17.40
C ALA A 236 -8.37 -16.37 -17.27
N PHE A 237 -7.11 -16.30 -16.84
CA PHE A 237 -6.36 -15.05 -16.85
C PHE A 237 -6.07 -14.54 -18.27
N ARG A 238 -5.84 -15.44 -19.23
CA ARG A 238 -5.66 -15.08 -20.64
C ARG A 238 -6.93 -14.49 -21.23
N GLU A 239 -8.09 -15.06 -20.91
CA GLU A 239 -9.39 -14.52 -21.32
C GLU A 239 -9.71 -13.19 -20.65
N PHE A 240 -9.42 -13.05 -19.35
CA PHE A 240 -9.49 -11.78 -18.64
C PHE A 240 -8.61 -10.72 -19.33
N SER A 241 -7.36 -11.06 -19.62
CA SER A 241 -6.42 -10.18 -20.33
C SER A 241 -6.96 -9.81 -21.71
N SER A 242 -7.47 -10.77 -22.49
CA SER A 242 -8.09 -10.50 -23.80
C SER A 242 -9.27 -9.53 -23.66
N SER A 243 -10.09 -9.68 -22.63
CA SER A 243 -11.23 -8.80 -22.40
C SER A 243 -10.83 -7.35 -22.12
N LEU A 244 -9.65 -7.12 -21.51
CA LEU A 244 -9.10 -5.78 -21.30
C LEU A 244 -8.85 -5.02 -22.62
N CYS A 245 -8.70 -5.70 -23.77
CA CYS A 245 -8.48 -5.00 -25.05
C CYS A 245 -9.66 -4.10 -25.45
N HIS A 246 -10.84 -4.32 -24.88
CA HIS A 246 -12.04 -3.51 -25.10
C HIS A 246 -12.15 -2.31 -24.13
N ALA A 247 -11.27 -2.21 -23.14
CA ALA A 247 -11.32 -1.21 -22.08
C ALA A 247 -10.37 -0.03 -22.36
N ALA A 248 -10.53 0.60 -23.54
CA ALA A 248 -9.60 1.62 -24.05
C ALA A 248 -9.48 2.89 -23.19
N SER A 249 -10.44 3.12 -22.28
CA SER A 249 -10.46 4.25 -21.36
C SER A 249 -9.66 4.02 -20.08
N ILE A 250 -9.19 2.79 -19.81
CA ILE A 250 -8.41 2.51 -18.61
C ILE A 250 -7.13 3.34 -18.63
N THR A 251 -7.00 4.19 -17.62
CA THR A 251 -5.82 5.00 -17.35
C THR A 251 -4.96 4.40 -16.25
N THR A 252 -5.55 3.60 -15.35
CA THR A 252 -4.86 2.97 -14.23
C THR A 252 -5.26 1.50 -14.12
N LEU A 253 -4.28 0.61 -14.25
CA LEU A 253 -4.45 -0.83 -14.04
C LEU A 253 -3.53 -1.26 -12.91
N ARG A 254 -4.10 -1.80 -11.83
CA ARG A 254 -3.33 -2.34 -10.70
C ARG A 254 -3.54 -3.84 -10.55
N LEU A 255 -2.44 -4.57 -10.65
CA LEU A 255 -2.32 -6.01 -10.54
C LEU A 255 -1.26 -6.38 -9.49
N GLN A 256 -1.09 -5.54 -8.46
CA GLN A 256 -0.11 -5.77 -7.40
C GLN A 256 -0.42 -7.08 -6.67
N ALA A 257 0.59 -7.93 -6.43
CA ALA A 257 0.45 -9.16 -5.65
C ALA A 257 -0.71 -10.08 -6.11
N CYS A 258 -0.92 -10.19 -7.42
CA CYS A 258 -1.92 -11.05 -8.04
C CYS A 258 -1.44 -12.48 -8.35
N GLY A 259 -0.19 -12.79 -7.99
CA GLY A 259 0.41 -14.10 -8.25
C GLY A 259 0.84 -14.30 -9.71
N LEU A 260 1.02 -13.20 -10.47
CA LEU A 260 1.31 -13.23 -11.90
C LEU A 260 2.57 -14.06 -12.22
N THR A 261 2.47 -14.84 -13.29
CA THR A 261 3.53 -15.70 -13.86
C THR A 261 3.98 -15.16 -15.22
N GLU A 262 5.01 -15.75 -15.81
CA GLU A 262 5.46 -15.45 -17.18
C GLU A 262 4.32 -15.58 -18.22
N ASP A 263 3.52 -16.65 -18.14
CA ASP A 263 2.36 -16.86 -19.02
C ASP A 263 1.30 -15.76 -18.86
N GLY A 264 1.05 -15.34 -17.61
CA GLY A 264 0.15 -14.23 -17.32
C GLY A 264 0.67 -12.93 -17.92
N LEU A 265 1.98 -12.70 -17.85
CA LEU A 265 2.60 -11.51 -18.43
C LEU A 265 2.56 -11.54 -19.97
N HIS A 266 2.70 -12.71 -20.58
CA HIS A 266 2.51 -12.90 -22.02
C HIS A 266 1.08 -12.56 -22.45
N ALA A 267 0.08 -13.07 -21.74
CA ALA A 267 -1.31 -12.76 -22.00
C ALA A 267 -1.61 -11.26 -21.83
N LEU A 268 -1.12 -10.65 -20.75
CA LEU A 268 -1.31 -9.23 -20.48
C LEU A 268 -0.62 -8.36 -21.55
N GLY A 269 0.63 -8.68 -21.89
CA GLY A 269 1.42 -8.00 -22.92
C GLY A 269 0.68 -7.98 -24.25
N GLY A 270 0.13 -9.13 -24.66
CA GLY A 270 -0.67 -9.26 -25.86
C GLY A 270 -1.90 -8.34 -25.89
N SER A 271 -2.44 -7.93 -24.74
CA SER A 271 -3.63 -7.07 -24.65
C SER A 271 -3.34 -5.58 -24.47
N LEU A 272 -2.09 -5.18 -24.20
CA LEU A 272 -1.73 -3.78 -23.97
C LEU A 272 -2.02 -2.85 -25.16
N HIS A 273 -2.03 -3.39 -26.38
CA HIS A 273 -2.37 -2.62 -27.58
C HIS A 273 -3.81 -2.05 -27.54
N GLY A 274 -4.72 -2.68 -26.78
CA GLY A 274 -6.09 -2.22 -26.57
C GLY A 274 -6.24 -1.20 -25.42
N LEU A 275 -5.14 -0.82 -24.76
CA LEU A 275 -5.11 0.13 -23.64
C LEU A 275 -4.30 1.40 -23.97
N PRO A 276 -4.62 2.14 -25.04
CA PRO A 276 -3.81 3.29 -25.47
C PRO A 276 -3.81 4.45 -24.47
N SER A 277 -4.82 4.53 -23.61
CA SER A 277 -4.98 5.59 -22.60
C SER A 277 -4.24 5.30 -21.28
N LEU A 278 -3.58 4.14 -21.16
CA LEU A 278 -2.96 3.70 -19.92
C LEU A 278 -1.83 4.65 -19.49
N ARG A 279 -1.95 5.18 -18.27
CA ARG A 279 -0.98 6.09 -17.65
C ARG A 279 -0.26 5.46 -16.47
N GLN A 280 -0.90 4.52 -15.78
CA GLN A 280 -0.34 3.85 -14.61
C GLN A 280 -0.54 2.34 -14.76
N LEU A 281 0.57 1.61 -14.71
CA LEU A 281 0.58 0.16 -14.68
C LEU A 281 1.35 -0.30 -13.45
N ASP A 282 0.65 -0.98 -12.53
CA ASP A 282 1.23 -1.55 -11.32
C ASP A 282 1.22 -3.07 -11.40
N LEU A 283 2.42 -3.66 -11.49
CA LEU A 283 2.67 -5.09 -11.49
C LEU A 283 3.47 -5.53 -10.25
N SER A 284 3.57 -4.66 -9.23
CA SER A 284 4.43 -4.87 -8.07
C SER A 284 4.08 -6.14 -7.28
N CYS A 285 5.04 -6.64 -6.51
CA CYS A 285 4.91 -7.81 -5.65
C CYS A 285 4.54 -9.12 -6.38
N ASN A 286 4.73 -9.21 -7.70
CA ASN A 286 4.54 -10.44 -8.47
C ASN A 286 5.87 -11.14 -8.73
N ARG A 287 6.28 -12.00 -7.80
CA ARG A 287 7.57 -12.71 -7.87
C ARG A 287 7.67 -13.74 -9.00
N GLY A 288 6.54 -14.15 -9.55
CA GLY A 288 6.47 -15.09 -10.68
C GLY A 288 6.76 -14.45 -12.04
N LEU A 289 7.04 -13.14 -12.09
CA LEU A 289 7.37 -12.42 -13.33
C LEU A 289 8.85 -12.52 -13.74
N SER A 290 9.71 -13.04 -12.87
CA SER A 290 11.12 -13.28 -13.13
C SER A 290 11.30 -14.15 -14.38
N GLY A 291 11.98 -13.64 -15.42
CA GLY A 291 12.25 -14.32 -16.69
C GLY A 291 11.24 -14.01 -17.81
N GLY A 292 10.07 -13.45 -17.46
CA GLY A 292 8.98 -13.22 -18.40
C GLY A 292 8.91 -11.79 -18.95
N LEU A 293 9.74 -10.85 -18.50
CA LEU A 293 9.55 -9.42 -18.80
C LEU A 293 9.68 -9.11 -20.29
N SER A 294 10.44 -9.93 -21.03
CA SER A 294 10.52 -9.90 -22.50
C SER A 294 9.15 -9.89 -23.18
N HIS A 295 8.16 -10.60 -22.65
CA HIS A 295 6.82 -10.64 -23.22
C HIS A 295 6.04 -9.34 -23.02
N LEU A 296 6.30 -8.61 -21.93
CA LEU A 296 5.69 -7.30 -21.70
C LEU A 296 6.38 -6.23 -22.54
N THR A 297 7.72 -6.23 -22.56
CA THR A 297 8.53 -5.15 -23.13
C THR A 297 8.32 -4.99 -24.63
N LEU A 298 8.02 -6.07 -25.36
CA LEU A 298 7.65 -6.05 -26.77
C LEU A 298 6.44 -5.14 -27.06
N HIS A 299 5.51 -5.04 -26.10
CA HIS A 299 4.25 -4.31 -26.26
C HIS A 299 4.23 -2.94 -25.55
N LEU A 300 5.24 -2.63 -24.73
CA LEU A 300 5.34 -1.33 -24.06
C LEU A 300 5.42 -0.15 -25.03
N SER A 301 5.90 -0.37 -26.26
CA SER A 301 5.93 0.66 -27.31
C SER A 301 4.55 1.21 -27.68
N HIS A 302 3.47 0.48 -27.41
CA HIS A 302 2.11 0.94 -27.60
C HIS A 302 1.64 1.92 -26.51
N LEU A 303 2.26 1.89 -25.33
CA LEU A 303 1.87 2.66 -24.15
C LEU A 303 2.61 4.02 -24.09
N THR A 304 2.54 4.80 -25.16
CA THR A 304 3.29 6.07 -25.26
C THR A 304 2.87 7.14 -24.25
N HIS A 305 1.70 6.98 -23.63
CA HIS A 305 1.18 7.86 -22.58
C HIS A 305 1.45 7.36 -21.15
N LEU A 306 2.18 6.26 -20.98
CA LEU A 306 2.48 5.69 -19.67
C LEU A 306 3.36 6.66 -18.86
N GLN A 307 2.87 7.05 -17.68
CA GLN A 307 3.51 7.98 -16.76
C GLN A 307 4.16 7.28 -15.56
N SER A 308 3.59 6.15 -15.14
CA SER A 308 4.04 5.35 -14.00
C SER A 308 4.07 3.87 -14.37
N LEU A 309 5.23 3.24 -14.17
CA LEU A 309 5.41 1.79 -14.24
C LEU A 309 5.97 1.30 -12.91
N ASP A 310 5.23 0.42 -12.23
CA ASP A 310 5.64 -0.17 -10.95
C ASP A 310 5.96 -1.66 -11.12
N LEU A 311 7.23 -2.00 -10.86
CA LEU A 311 7.85 -3.31 -10.89
C LEU A 311 8.52 -3.64 -9.54
N HIS A 312 8.10 -2.99 -8.46
CA HIS A 312 8.60 -3.22 -7.11
C HIS A 312 8.47 -4.70 -6.72
N LEU A 313 9.52 -5.30 -6.16
CA LEU A 313 9.49 -6.66 -5.60
C LEU A 313 8.98 -7.75 -6.57
N CYS A 314 9.38 -7.67 -7.85
CA CYS A 314 9.02 -8.65 -8.89
C CYS A 314 10.11 -9.72 -9.12
N CYS A 315 11.24 -9.63 -8.41
CA CYS A 315 12.36 -10.57 -8.51
C CYS A 315 12.99 -10.66 -9.90
N HIS A 316 13.06 -9.54 -10.63
CA HIS A 316 13.60 -9.50 -11.98
C HIS A 316 15.04 -10.00 -12.09
N THR A 317 15.29 -10.77 -13.14
CA THR A 317 16.61 -11.25 -13.55
C THR A 317 17.39 -10.18 -14.31
N HIS A 318 18.68 -10.41 -14.53
CA HIS A 318 19.49 -9.53 -15.37
C HIS A 318 18.95 -9.43 -16.81
N THR A 319 18.41 -10.51 -17.37
CA THR A 319 17.82 -10.51 -18.72
C THR A 319 16.54 -9.67 -18.76
N ASP A 320 15.68 -9.77 -17.74
CA ASP A 320 14.49 -8.93 -17.64
C ASP A 320 14.86 -7.43 -17.66
N LEU A 321 15.88 -7.05 -16.90
CA LEU A 321 16.34 -5.67 -16.86
C LEU A 321 16.91 -5.22 -18.21
N GLN A 322 17.62 -6.08 -18.93
CA GLN A 322 18.08 -5.77 -20.29
C GLN A 322 16.90 -5.51 -21.24
N ASP A 323 15.87 -6.35 -21.18
CA ASP A 323 14.66 -6.18 -22.01
C ASP A 323 13.93 -4.89 -21.66
N LEU A 324 13.83 -4.55 -20.36
CA LEU A 324 13.28 -3.28 -19.90
C LEU A 324 14.09 -2.10 -20.43
N ILE A 325 15.42 -2.14 -20.32
CA ILE A 325 16.33 -1.10 -20.80
C ILE A 325 16.13 -0.84 -22.30
N GLN A 326 15.92 -1.88 -23.11
CA GLN A 326 15.66 -1.71 -24.55
C GLN A 326 14.29 -1.09 -24.84
N ALA A 327 13.29 -1.31 -23.98
CA ALA A 327 11.94 -0.78 -24.17
C ALA A 327 11.73 0.64 -23.61
N LEU A 328 12.47 1.04 -22.57
CA LEU A 328 12.33 2.35 -21.91
C LEU A 328 12.36 3.56 -22.86
N PRO A 329 13.21 3.61 -23.91
CA PRO A 329 13.21 4.72 -24.88
C PRO A 329 11.88 4.90 -25.62
N SER A 330 11.03 3.87 -25.65
CA SER A 330 9.70 3.90 -26.28
C SER A 330 8.60 4.45 -25.37
N LEU A 331 8.94 4.83 -24.12
CA LEU A 331 8.01 5.38 -23.12
C LEU A 331 8.33 6.87 -22.86
N PRO A 332 8.04 7.76 -23.83
CA PRO A 332 8.48 9.15 -23.76
C PRO A 332 7.77 9.97 -22.68
N ALA A 333 6.65 9.51 -22.12
CA ALA A 333 5.88 10.20 -21.09
C ALA A 333 6.18 9.70 -19.66
N LEU A 334 7.14 8.77 -19.51
CA LEU A 334 7.42 8.13 -18.23
C LEU A 334 8.01 9.14 -17.24
N THR A 335 7.35 9.30 -16.10
CA THR A 335 7.78 10.18 -15.01
C THR A 335 8.17 9.40 -13.76
N GLU A 336 7.69 8.16 -13.63
CA GLU A 336 7.87 7.33 -12.45
C GLU A 336 8.15 5.89 -12.88
N LEU A 337 9.28 5.36 -12.41
CA LEU A 337 9.64 3.97 -12.58
C LEU A 337 10.04 3.42 -11.22
N ASP A 338 9.25 2.49 -10.69
CA ASP A 338 9.60 1.77 -9.46
C ASP A 338 10.17 0.41 -9.81
N VAL A 339 11.47 0.24 -9.55
CA VAL A 339 12.19 -1.05 -9.67
C VAL A 339 12.76 -1.48 -8.33
N SER A 340 12.28 -0.89 -7.24
CA SER A 340 12.78 -1.12 -5.91
C SER A 340 12.60 -2.56 -5.44
N SER A 341 13.43 -2.97 -4.48
CA SER A 341 13.46 -4.34 -3.95
C SER A 341 13.75 -5.43 -4.99
N ASN A 342 14.42 -5.07 -6.09
CA ASN A 342 15.00 -5.99 -7.06
C ASN A 342 16.53 -5.92 -7.00
N LYS A 343 17.17 -7.02 -6.60
CA LYS A 343 18.63 -7.05 -6.32
C LYS A 343 19.49 -6.87 -7.56
N GLU A 344 19.02 -7.37 -8.71
CA GLU A 344 19.76 -7.30 -9.98
C GLU A 344 19.85 -5.87 -10.53
N VAL A 345 18.98 -4.96 -10.09
CA VAL A 345 18.98 -3.54 -10.48
C VAL A 345 20.31 -2.88 -10.11
N GLY A 346 20.93 -3.28 -9.00
CA GLY A 346 22.20 -2.70 -8.55
C GLY A 346 23.34 -2.86 -9.55
N GLY A 347 23.36 -3.95 -10.34
CA GLY A 347 24.36 -4.16 -11.39
C GLY A 347 23.98 -3.50 -12.72
N ALA A 348 22.68 -3.38 -13.01
CA ALA A 348 22.16 -2.83 -14.26
C ALA A 348 21.72 -1.35 -14.19
N LEU A 349 21.97 -0.66 -13.07
CA LEU A 349 21.48 0.70 -12.88
C LEU A 349 22.08 1.67 -13.92
N HIS A 350 23.38 1.57 -14.22
CA HIS A 350 24.02 2.46 -15.18
C HIS A 350 23.35 2.43 -16.57
N PRO A 351 23.19 1.27 -17.25
CA PRO A 351 22.47 1.23 -18.52
C PRO A 351 20.98 1.58 -18.39
N LEU A 352 20.34 1.30 -17.24
CA LEU A 352 18.96 1.74 -16.97
C LEU A 352 18.84 3.27 -16.95
N LEU A 353 19.71 3.96 -16.23
CA LEU A 353 19.72 5.43 -16.18
C LEU A 353 19.98 6.04 -17.56
N ALA A 354 20.83 5.41 -18.38
CA ALA A 354 21.11 5.87 -19.74
C ALA A 354 19.91 5.74 -20.70
N ALA A 355 19.00 4.79 -20.45
CA ALA A 355 17.81 4.55 -21.27
C ALA A 355 16.58 5.36 -20.83
N LEU A 356 16.59 5.93 -19.62
CA LEU A 356 15.46 6.68 -19.08
C LEU A 356 15.30 8.07 -19.74
N PRO A 357 14.07 8.58 -19.88
CA PRO A 357 13.80 9.96 -20.27
C PRO A 357 14.09 10.92 -19.09
N LEU A 358 15.36 11.09 -18.74
CA LEU A 358 15.81 11.74 -17.50
C LEU A 358 15.21 13.13 -17.25
N THR A 359 14.96 13.93 -18.28
CA THR A 359 14.40 15.28 -18.15
C THR A 359 12.94 15.30 -17.70
N GLN A 360 12.22 14.18 -17.82
CA GLN A 360 10.83 14.04 -17.41
C GLN A 360 10.66 13.28 -16.09
N MET A 361 11.67 12.49 -15.71
CA MET A 361 11.64 11.67 -14.51
C MET A 361 11.46 12.52 -13.26
N ARG A 362 10.56 12.08 -12.38
CA ARG A 362 10.24 12.72 -11.09
C ARG A 362 10.51 11.80 -9.92
N ARG A 363 10.22 10.51 -10.06
CA ARG A 363 10.43 9.51 -9.00
C ARG A 363 11.13 8.27 -9.56
N LEU A 364 12.18 7.85 -8.87
CA LEU A 364 12.93 6.63 -9.17
C LEU A 364 13.36 6.00 -7.83
N PRO A 365 12.43 5.33 -7.12
CA PRO A 365 12.77 4.61 -5.90
C PRO A 365 13.70 3.43 -6.23
N LEU A 366 14.81 3.34 -5.50
CA LEU A 366 15.86 2.33 -5.62
C LEU A 366 16.14 1.67 -4.27
N ASN A 367 15.16 1.68 -3.35
CA ASN A 367 15.29 1.06 -2.05
C ASN A 367 15.48 -0.45 -2.20
N SER A 368 16.38 -1.03 -1.40
CA SER A 368 16.71 -2.47 -1.42
C SER A 368 17.18 -3.02 -2.79
N CYS A 369 17.82 -2.21 -3.64
CA CYS A 369 18.31 -2.62 -4.97
C CYS A 369 19.76 -3.15 -5.00
N SER A 370 20.38 -3.49 -3.86
CA SER A 370 21.78 -3.97 -3.80
C SER A 370 22.78 -3.13 -4.63
N LEU A 371 22.68 -1.81 -4.54
CA LEU A 371 23.47 -0.88 -5.36
C LEU A 371 24.98 -1.09 -5.19
N SER A 372 25.71 -1.19 -6.30
CA SER A 372 27.18 -1.10 -6.30
C SER A 372 27.63 0.36 -6.15
N GLN A 373 28.91 0.58 -5.84
CA GLN A 373 29.47 1.93 -5.72
C GLN A 373 29.46 2.67 -7.07
N GLU A 374 29.72 1.96 -8.16
CA GLU A 374 29.63 2.49 -9.52
C GLU A 374 28.19 2.90 -9.86
N ALA A 375 27.22 2.04 -9.54
CA ALA A 375 25.80 2.32 -9.72
C ALA A 375 25.34 3.54 -8.91
N PHE A 376 25.78 3.63 -7.64
CA PHE A 376 25.47 4.78 -6.79
C PHE A 376 26.09 6.08 -7.32
N THR A 377 27.30 6.02 -7.88
CA THR A 377 27.93 7.18 -8.53
C THR A 377 27.16 7.60 -9.78
N ALA A 378 26.67 6.64 -10.57
CA ALA A 378 25.85 6.92 -11.75
C ALA A 378 24.52 7.62 -11.38
N LEU A 379 23.94 7.30 -10.22
CA LEU A 379 22.71 7.93 -9.72
C LEU A 379 22.85 9.47 -9.57
N ALA A 380 24.06 9.96 -9.23
CA ALA A 380 24.32 11.40 -9.09
C ALA A 380 23.99 12.19 -10.37
N VAL A 381 24.07 11.56 -11.56
CA VAL A 381 23.72 12.20 -12.84
C VAL A 381 22.21 12.49 -12.95
N CYS A 382 21.37 11.69 -12.29
CA CYS A 382 19.92 11.74 -12.45
C CYS A 382 19.22 12.51 -11.33
N VAL A 383 19.84 12.56 -10.15
CA VAL A 383 19.35 13.26 -8.96
C VAL A 383 18.89 14.72 -9.22
N PRO A 384 19.56 15.54 -10.06
CA PRO A 384 19.08 16.89 -10.39
C PRO A 384 17.64 16.98 -10.93
N TYR A 385 17.16 15.92 -11.58
CA TYR A 385 15.84 15.88 -12.21
C TYR A 385 14.76 15.33 -11.28
N LEU A 386 15.15 14.60 -10.23
CA LEU A 386 14.23 13.87 -9.35
C LEU A 386 13.65 14.76 -8.26
N ARG A 387 12.36 14.58 -7.98
CA ARG A 387 11.65 15.18 -6.85
C ARG A 387 11.65 14.29 -5.61
N SER A 388 11.77 12.99 -5.80
CA SER A 388 11.86 12.00 -4.74
C SER A 388 13.02 11.06 -4.99
N VAL A 389 13.89 10.94 -4.00
CA VAL A 389 15.02 10.01 -4.01
C VAL A 389 14.87 9.08 -2.81
N ASP A 390 14.62 7.81 -3.09
CA ASP A 390 14.61 6.75 -2.09
C ASP A 390 15.71 5.74 -2.40
N VAL A 391 16.76 5.74 -1.59
CA VAL A 391 17.85 4.75 -1.62
C VAL A 391 17.93 3.98 -0.30
N SER A 392 16.80 3.89 0.41
CA SER A 392 16.71 3.18 1.68
C SER A 392 17.16 1.73 1.56
N TRP A 393 17.79 1.20 2.60
CA TRP A 393 18.34 -0.16 2.64
C TRP A 393 19.49 -0.42 1.67
N CYS A 394 20.11 0.64 1.12
CA CYS A 394 21.35 0.55 0.34
C CYS A 394 22.53 0.99 1.20
N LYS A 395 23.31 0.02 1.68
CA LYS A 395 24.46 0.26 2.57
C LYS A 395 25.60 1.06 1.94
N VAL A 396 25.70 1.01 0.60
CA VAL A 396 26.72 1.75 -0.16
C VAL A 396 26.65 3.26 0.03
N VAL A 397 25.49 3.76 0.45
CA VAL A 397 25.25 5.19 0.71
C VAL A 397 26.10 5.69 1.88
N GLY A 398 26.31 4.87 2.91
CA GLY A 398 27.19 5.22 4.04
C GLY A 398 28.61 5.56 3.59
N GLY A 399 29.11 6.72 4.00
CA GLY A 399 30.41 7.28 3.62
C GLY A 399 30.48 7.88 2.21
N HIS A 400 29.41 7.77 1.41
CA HIS A 400 29.37 8.25 0.02
C HIS A 400 28.22 9.23 -0.23
N LEU A 401 27.41 9.56 0.77
CA LEU A 401 26.31 10.49 0.65
C LEU A 401 26.70 11.84 0.00
N PRO A 402 27.91 12.40 0.21
CA PRO A 402 28.34 13.60 -0.49
C PRO A 402 28.23 13.53 -2.02
N LEU A 403 28.48 12.37 -2.64
CA LEU A 403 28.39 12.20 -4.10
C LEU A 403 26.97 12.49 -4.62
N LEU A 404 25.95 12.10 -3.85
CA LEU A 404 24.56 12.31 -4.20
C LEU A 404 24.13 13.75 -3.87
N LEU A 405 24.52 14.25 -2.70
CA LEU A 405 24.08 15.57 -2.24
C LEU A 405 24.73 16.72 -2.99
N ASP A 406 25.99 16.58 -3.42
CA ASP A 406 26.69 17.63 -4.18
C ASP A 406 26.18 17.75 -5.61
N ALA A 407 25.53 16.71 -6.14
CA ALA A 407 24.86 16.73 -7.42
C ALA A 407 23.48 17.42 -7.37
N LEU A 408 22.93 17.70 -6.18
CA LEU A 408 21.62 18.33 -6.05
C LEU A 408 21.62 19.75 -6.64
N GLN A 409 20.56 20.06 -7.38
CA GLN A 409 20.25 21.43 -7.79
C GLN A 409 19.24 22.04 -6.81
N PRO A 410 19.36 23.34 -6.48
CA PRO A 410 18.39 23.97 -5.60
C PRO A 410 16.98 23.92 -6.19
N ALA A 411 15.99 23.61 -5.34
CA ALA A 411 14.53 23.69 -5.59
C ALA A 411 13.80 22.51 -6.27
N VAL A 412 14.41 21.33 -6.43
CA VAL A 412 13.72 20.17 -7.06
C VAL A 412 13.32 19.09 -6.06
N LEU A 413 14.16 18.81 -5.06
CA LEU A 413 13.96 17.67 -4.17
C LEU A 413 12.92 17.97 -3.08
N THR A 414 11.87 17.15 -3.05
CA THR A 414 10.77 17.21 -2.06
C THR A 414 10.82 16.05 -1.07
N GLU A 415 11.44 14.94 -1.42
CA GLU A 415 11.50 13.74 -0.58
C GLU A 415 12.88 13.10 -0.67
N LEU A 416 13.48 12.85 0.50
CA LEU A 416 14.77 12.18 0.64
C LEU A 416 14.64 11.06 1.68
N ARG A 417 14.72 9.82 1.22
CA ARG A 417 14.67 8.63 2.08
C ARG A 417 16.00 7.89 2.06
N LEU A 418 16.63 7.86 3.23
CA LEU A 418 17.93 7.25 3.49
C LEU A 418 17.81 6.26 4.66
N SER A 419 16.67 5.59 4.78
CA SER A 419 16.42 4.67 5.90
C SER A 419 17.38 3.48 5.81
N SER A 420 18.04 3.13 6.92
CA SER A 420 18.94 1.97 6.99
C SER A 420 20.05 1.97 5.91
N CYS A 421 20.69 3.12 5.70
CA CYS A 421 21.76 3.32 4.72
C CYS A 421 23.18 3.15 5.30
N GLU A 422 23.31 2.80 6.59
CA GLU A 422 24.58 2.76 7.32
C GLU A 422 25.30 4.13 7.29
N LEU A 423 24.53 5.21 7.41
CA LEU A 423 25.06 6.58 7.40
C LEU A 423 26.07 6.79 8.53
N THR A 424 27.12 7.54 8.22
CA THR A 424 28.17 7.95 9.15
C THR A 424 27.89 9.33 9.74
N THR A 425 28.62 9.71 10.79
CA THR A 425 28.57 11.06 11.34
C THR A 425 28.98 12.12 10.30
N GLU A 426 29.96 11.81 9.44
CA GLU A 426 30.42 12.70 8.38
C GLU A 426 29.33 12.92 7.32
N ASP A 427 28.57 11.87 6.96
CA ASP A 427 27.45 11.98 6.02
C ASP A 427 26.39 12.99 6.52
N LEU A 428 26.04 12.93 7.81
CA LEU A 428 25.08 13.89 8.39
C LEU A 428 25.66 15.30 8.51
N GLN A 429 26.96 15.44 8.77
CA GLN A 429 27.62 16.75 8.77
C GLN A 429 27.63 17.36 7.36
N HIS A 430 27.79 16.54 6.31
CA HIS A 430 27.69 16.98 4.93
C HIS A 430 26.25 17.35 4.56
N LEU A 431 25.27 16.54 4.97
CA LEU A 431 23.85 16.87 4.85
C LEU A 431 23.53 18.22 5.51
N ALA A 432 24.06 18.46 6.71
CA ALA A 432 23.97 19.74 7.40
C ALA A 432 24.59 20.90 6.59
N ALA A 433 25.73 20.69 5.95
CA ALA A 433 26.37 21.69 5.09
C ALA A 433 25.51 22.02 3.86
N VAL A 434 24.90 21.01 3.24
CA VAL A 434 23.99 21.14 2.10
C VAL A 434 22.70 21.87 2.50
N CYS A 435 22.16 21.59 3.68
CA CYS A 435 21.05 22.34 4.27
C CYS A 435 21.39 23.83 4.45
N ARG A 436 22.59 24.16 4.97
CA ARG A 436 23.06 25.56 5.10
C ARG A 436 23.17 26.30 3.78
N ARG A 437 23.48 25.58 2.69
CA ARG A 437 23.52 26.14 1.32
C ARG A 437 22.13 26.36 0.73
N GLY A 438 21.06 25.93 1.41
CA GLY A 438 19.68 26.08 0.94
C GLY A 438 19.27 25.11 -0.16
N LEU A 439 20.08 24.08 -0.45
CA LEU A 439 19.78 23.12 -1.52
C LEU A 439 18.57 22.21 -1.20
N LEU A 440 18.27 22.05 0.09
CA LEU A 440 17.16 21.23 0.61
C LEU A 440 15.99 22.08 1.14
N SER A 441 15.87 23.34 0.73
CA SER A 441 14.82 24.23 1.23
C SER A 441 13.41 23.80 0.82
N SER A 442 13.27 23.03 -0.28
CA SER A 442 12.01 22.46 -0.78
C SER A 442 11.65 21.11 -0.17
N LEU A 443 12.50 20.56 0.70
CA LEU A 443 12.32 19.22 1.24
C LEU A 443 11.11 19.17 2.18
N LEU A 444 10.18 18.26 1.89
CA LEU A 444 8.96 18.01 2.65
C LEU A 444 9.09 16.76 3.52
N VAL A 445 9.79 15.74 3.03
CA VAL A 445 9.97 14.46 3.73
C VAL A 445 11.45 14.14 3.84
N LEU A 446 11.90 13.89 5.08
CA LEU A 446 13.25 13.43 5.39
C LEU A 446 13.19 12.18 6.27
N ASP A 447 13.56 11.04 5.70
CA ASP A 447 13.64 9.78 6.43
C ASP A 447 15.11 9.39 6.62
N LEU A 448 15.59 9.49 7.85
CA LEU A 448 16.92 9.08 8.30
C LEU A 448 16.84 7.89 9.27
N SER A 449 15.69 7.22 9.33
CA SER A 449 15.44 6.12 10.27
C SER A 449 16.46 4.99 10.10
N TYR A 450 16.66 4.24 11.17
CA TYR A 450 17.51 3.04 11.20
C TYR A 450 19.00 3.28 10.90
N ASN A 451 19.49 4.50 11.05
CA ASN A 451 20.91 4.87 10.97
C ASN A 451 21.53 5.06 12.37
N ALA A 452 21.57 3.97 13.16
CA ALA A 452 22.11 3.99 14.51
C ALA A 452 23.64 4.21 14.59
N SER A 453 24.34 4.13 13.46
CA SER A 453 25.78 4.38 13.34
C SER A 453 26.15 5.87 13.44
N VAL A 454 25.18 6.77 13.29
CA VAL A 454 25.45 8.21 13.33
C VAL A 454 25.60 8.68 14.78
N GLY A 455 26.74 9.31 15.08
CA GLY A 455 27.01 9.91 16.38
C GLY A 455 26.25 11.22 16.64
N ASP A 456 26.20 11.62 17.91
CA ASP A 456 25.47 12.80 18.39
C ASP A 456 25.88 14.11 17.71
N GLU A 457 27.15 14.24 17.34
CA GLU A 457 27.68 15.40 16.61
C GLU A 457 27.04 15.56 15.22
N GLY A 458 26.73 14.45 14.54
CA GLY A 458 26.08 14.47 13.23
C GLY A 458 24.64 14.96 13.34
N TRP A 459 23.89 14.41 14.30
CA TRP A 459 22.51 14.84 14.59
C TRP A 459 22.44 16.30 15.02
N SER A 460 23.37 16.73 15.89
CA SER A 460 23.44 18.12 16.36
C SER A 460 23.75 19.07 15.22
N ALA A 461 24.70 18.71 14.33
CA ALA A 461 25.05 19.52 13.17
C ALA A 461 23.86 19.70 12.21
N LEU A 462 23.11 18.63 11.95
CA LEU A 462 21.92 18.66 11.07
C LEU A 462 20.87 19.65 11.59
N PHE A 463 20.51 19.58 12.86
CA PHE A 463 19.49 20.47 13.42
C PHE A 463 20.01 21.90 13.62
N ALA A 464 21.32 22.08 13.86
CA ALA A 464 21.94 23.40 13.91
C ALA A 464 22.05 24.09 12.54
N ALA A 465 22.03 23.34 11.43
CA ALA A 465 22.19 23.89 10.09
C ALA A 465 21.04 24.80 9.63
N GLY A 466 19.82 24.56 10.09
CA GLY A 466 18.62 25.20 9.54
C GLY A 466 18.36 24.79 8.08
N GLY A 467 17.66 25.64 7.31
CA GLY A 467 17.44 25.42 5.88
C GLY A 467 16.36 24.39 5.51
N LEU A 468 15.61 23.88 6.49
CA LEU A 468 14.56 22.85 6.34
C LEU A 468 13.14 23.40 6.55
N GLY A 469 12.89 24.68 6.26
CA GLY A 469 11.66 25.38 6.68
C GLY A 469 10.34 24.80 6.16
N LEU A 470 10.35 24.06 5.04
CA LEU A 470 9.16 23.42 4.44
C LEU A 470 8.96 21.96 4.88
N LEU A 471 9.83 21.43 5.74
CA LEU A 471 9.82 20.03 6.15
C LEU A 471 8.56 19.71 6.95
N GLN A 472 7.79 18.73 6.45
CA GLN A 472 6.53 18.26 7.01
C GLN A 472 6.71 17.00 7.83
N GLU A 473 7.51 16.05 7.33
CA GLU A 473 7.71 14.75 7.96
C GLU A 473 9.20 14.48 8.18
N VAL A 474 9.54 14.08 9.41
CA VAL A 474 10.89 13.67 9.79
C VAL A 474 10.82 12.36 10.56
N ASP A 475 11.52 11.34 10.05
CA ASP A 475 11.70 10.07 10.77
C ASP A 475 13.18 9.86 11.12
N LEU A 476 13.46 9.79 12.44
CA LEU A 476 14.79 9.51 12.99
C LEU A 476 14.79 8.22 13.82
N SER A 477 13.74 7.40 13.71
CA SER A 477 13.52 6.24 14.57
C SER A 477 14.66 5.23 14.47
N LEU A 478 15.06 4.61 15.58
CA LEU A 478 16.04 3.52 15.56
C LEU A 478 15.36 2.18 15.29
N ARG A 479 16.17 1.18 14.91
CA ARG A 479 15.65 -0.17 14.65
C ARG A 479 14.95 -0.71 15.90
N PRO A 480 13.92 -1.56 15.77
CA PRO A 480 13.15 -2.07 16.91
C PRO A 480 13.98 -2.73 18.03
N LEU A 481 15.12 -3.34 17.67
CA LEU A 481 16.03 -4.02 18.61
C LEU A 481 17.13 -3.12 19.17
N THR A 482 17.19 -1.87 18.73
CA THR A 482 18.21 -0.89 19.14
C THR A 482 17.55 0.14 20.05
N SER A 483 18.32 0.72 20.96
CA SER A 483 17.92 1.90 21.72
C SER A 483 19.16 2.71 22.05
N ALA A 484 19.08 4.03 21.93
CA ALA A 484 20.19 4.93 22.25
C ALA A 484 19.66 6.20 22.94
N PRO A 485 20.47 6.84 23.80
CA PRO A 485 20.11 8.12 24.39
C PRO A 485 20.18 9.22 23.32
N CYS A 486 19.24 10.17 23.36
CA CYS A 486 19.27 11.38 22.51
C CYS A 486 19.64 12.65 23.27
N THR A 487 20.08 12.55 24.53
CA THR A 487 20.30 13.70 25.41
C THR A 487 21.31 14.71 24.88
N ALA A 488 22.29 14.28 24.09
CA ALA A 488 23.33 15.14 23.55
C ALA A 488 22.83 16.03 22.40
N TRP A 489 22.01 15.50 21.49
CA TRP A 489 21.57 16.21 20.28
C TRP A 489 20.11 16.71 20.34
N LEU A 490 19.28 16.20 21.25
CA LEU A 490 17.90 16.65 21.43
C LEU A 490 17.77 18.16 21.71
N PRO A 491 18.68 18.82 22.45
CA PRO A 491 18.64 20.28 22.59
C PRO A 491 18.78 21.01 21.25
N ALA A 492 19.60 20.52 20.32
CA ALA A 492 19.75 21.10 18.99
C ALA A 492 18.43 20.97 18.20
N LEU A 493 17.77 19.82 18.27
CA LEU A 493 16.43 19.64 17.70
C LEU A 493 15.41 20.62 18.31
N LEU A 494 15.37 20.76 19.64
CA LEU A 494 14.46 21.70 20.31
C LEU A 494 14.67 23.14 19.86
N CYS A 495 15.91 23.56 19.63
CA CYS A 495 16.26 24.86 19.07
C CYS A 495 15.90 25.00 17.58
N ALA A 496 15.90 23.90 16.83
CA ALA A 496 15.56 23.85 15.41
C ALA A 496 14.04 23.75 15.16
N LEU A 497 13.22 23.36 16.14
CA LEU A 497 11.77 23.29 15.96
C LEU A 497 11.14 24.65 15.63
N PRO A 498 11.45 25.77 16.31
CA PRO A 498 10.87 27.07 15.99
C PRO A 498 10.88 27.44 14.49
N PRO A 499 12.00 27.32 13.76
CA PRO A 499 12.08 27.58 12.32
C PRO A 499 11.52 26.48 11.40
N LEU A 500 10.86 25.43 11.93
CA LEU A 500 10.12 24.41 11.16
C LEU A 500 8.61 24.61 11.30
N PRO A 501 8.00 25.61 10.61
CA PRO A 501 6.58 25.89 10.73
C PRO A 501 5.69 24.83 10.07
N ALA A 502 6.19 24.13 9.05
CA ALA A 502 5.42 23.16 8.26
C ALA A 502 5.38 21.74 8.87
N LEU A 503 6.12 21.49 9.96
CA LEU A 503 6.27 20.16 10.53
C LEU A 503 4.93 19.63 11.05
N THR A 504 4.47 18.51 10.50
CA THR A 504 3.23 17.82 10.90
C THR A 504 3.51 16.50 11.59
N ARG A 505 4.64 15.84 11.28
CA ARG A 505 5.02 14.53 11.83
C ARG A 505 6.49 14.47 12.22
N LEU A 506 6.76 13.99 13.43
CA LEU A 506 8.10 13.70 13.92
C LEU A 506 8.12 12.32 14.59
N SER A 507 8.95 11.43 14.06
CA SER A 507 9.12 10.06 14.58
C SER A 507 10.50 9.90 15.23
N LEU A 508 10.48 9.53 16.51
CA LEU A 508 11.64 9.36 17.40
C LEU A 508 11.54 8.04 18.17
N GLN A 509 11.07 6.97 17.51
CA GLN A 509 10.96 5.69 18.18
C GLN A 509 12.35 5.19 18.59
N ARG A 510 12.41 4.51 19.73
CA ARG A 510 13.57 3.84 20.29
C ARG A 510 14.68 4.75 20.83
N TRP A 511 14.46 6.06 20.87
CA TRP A 511 15.35 7.00 21.57
C TRP A 511 14.99 7.12 23.05
N THR A 512 15.99 7.08 23.92
CA THR A 512 15.84 7.30 25.36
C THR A 512 16.21 8.75 25.72
N SER A 513 15.45 9.36 26.63
CA SER A 513 15.70 10.73 27.11
C SER A 513 15.20 10.92 28.53
N SER A 514 15.65 11.99 29.19
CA SER A 514 15.12 12.35 30.51
C SER A 514 13.63 12.71 30.43
N THR A 515 12.89 12.47 31.52
CA THR A 515 11.47 12.85 31.60
C THR A 515 11.24 14.34 31.39
N ARG A 516 12.24 15.18 31.74
CA ARG A 516 12.23 16.63 31.52
C ARG A 516 12.28 16.97 30.04
N ASP A 517 13.26 16.45 29.30
CA ASP A 517 13.45 16.78 27.89
C ASP A 517 12.27 16.28 27.04
N ARG A 518 11.74 15.11 27.39
CA ARG A 518 10.56 14.56 26.74
C ARG A 518 9.30 15.41 26.97
N LYS A 519 9.10 15.91 28.19
CA LYS A 519 7.99 16.84 28.49
C LYS A 519 8.16 18.15 27.73
N GLN A 520 9.38 18.67 27.64
CA GLN A 520 9.68 19.88 26.89
C GLN A 520 9.38 19.71 25.40
N LEU A 521 9.83 18.61 24.77
CA LEU A 521 9.53 18.32 23.37
C LEU A 521 8.02 18.21 23.13
N LYS A 522 7.31 17.42 23.95
CA LYS A 522 5.84 17.28 23.85
C LYS A 522 5.13 18.63 23.98
N HIS A 523 5.58 19.49 24.89
CA HIS A 523 5.00 20.81 25.07
C HIS A 523 5.22 21.72 23.84
N CYS A 524 6.42 21.73 23.28
CA CYS A 524 6.73 22.49 22.06
C CYS A 524 5.89 22.03 20.86
N LEU A 525 5.73 20.72 20.69
CA LEU A 525 5.00 20.13 19.55
C LEU A 525 3.48 20.23 19.70
N ARG A 526 2.93 20.10 20.91
CA ARG A 526 1.49 20.22 21.16
C ARG A 526 0.94 21.59 20.79
N LYS A 527 1.71 22.66 20.97
CA LYS A 527 1.34 24.03 20.54
C LYS A 527 1.16 24.15 19.02
N ARG A 528 1.70 23.20 18.26
CA ARG A 528 1.76 23.21 16.79
C ARG A 528 1.02 22.05 16.15
N SER A 529 0.24 21.29 16.93
CA SER A 529 -0.49 20.10 16.45
C SER A 529 0.37 19.08 15.69
N VAL A 530 1.65 18.95 16.05
CA VAL A 530 2.55 17.96 15.41
C VAL A 530 2.31 16.58 16.01
N LEU A 531 2.14 15.57 15.16
CA LEU A 531 2.11 14.17 15.55
C LEU A 531 3.51 13.71 15.95
N LEU A 532 3.67 13.35 17.22
CA LEU A 532 4.92 12.81 17.76
C LEU A 532 4.80 11.31 17.99
N GLU A 533 5.60 10.54 17.26
CA GLU A 533 5.72 9.09 17.47
C GLU A 533 6.94 8.81 18.33
N TRP A 534 6.73 8.66 19.63
CA TRP A 534 7.78 8.34 20.60
C TRP A 534 7.28 7.33 21.62
N ASP A 535 8.02 6.23 21.79
CA ASP A 535 7.74 5.14 22.72
C ASP A 535 7.21 5.60 24.07
N PRO A 536 6.19 4.93 24.65
CA PRO A 536 5.73 5.24 26.00
C PRO A 536 6.88 5.15 27.00
N PRO A 537 6.86 5.97 28.08
CA PRO A 537 7.89 5.84 29.11
C PRO A 537 7.78 4.44 29.72
N ASN A 538 8.90 3.73 29.87
CA ASN A 538 8.90 2.42 30.54
C ASN A 538 8.33 2.59 31.95
N GLU A 539 7.29 1.82 32.30
CA GLU A 539 6.68 1.85 33.64
C GLU A 539 7.65 1.35 34.73
N ASP A 540 8.70 0.61 34.35
CA ASP A 540 9.61 -0.05 35.29
C ASP A 540 10.52 0.89 36.10
N GLU A 541 10.85 2.09 35.59
CA GLU A 541 11.73 3.01 36.34
C GLU A 541 11.00 3.74 37.48
N THR A 542 9.66 3.79 37.46
CA THR A 542 8.86 4.44 38.51
C THR A 542 8.66 3.60 39.77
N SER A 543 9.09 2.33 39.77
CA SER A 543 9.03 1.44 40.93
C SER A 543 10.21 1.59 41.90
N SER A 544 11.29 2.28 41.51
CA SER A 544 12.51 2.41 42.33
C SER A 544 12.45 3.45 43.45
N PHE A 545 11.34 4.20 43.56
CA PHE A 545 11.17 5.26 44.55
C PHE A 545 9.92 5.07 45.43
N LYS A 546 9.74 3.88 46.03
CA LYS A 546 8.93 3.77 47.26
C LYS A 546 9.54 2.80 48.27
N SER A 547 9.70 3.33 49.48
CA SER A 547 9.92 2.67 50.78
C SER A 547 11.24 1.94 51.01
N THR A 548 12.28 2.71 51.33
CA THR A 548 13.11 2.39 52.50
C THR A 548 12.23 2.48 53.76
N ASN A 549 11.84 1.35 54.33
CA ASN A 549 11.51 1.27 55.74
C ASN A 549 12.04 -0.06 56.30
N GLN A 550 12.62 0.09 57.49
CA GLN A 550 13.38 -0.86 58.27
C GLN A 550 12.62 -2.15 58.56
N GLU A 551 13.35 -3.28 58.62
CA GLU A 551 13.18 -4.25 59.70
C GLU A 551 14.46 -5.08 59.89
N SER A 552 14.80 -5.27 61.16
CA SER A 552 15.99 -5.89 61.76
C SER A 552 15.98 -7.42 61.72
N PRO A 553 17.10 -8.11 62.02
CA PRO A 553 17.26 -9.55 61.83
C PRO A 553 17.04 -10.36 63.12
N GLU A 554 16.27 -11.45 63.02
CA GLU A 554 16.18 -12.61 63.94
C GLU A 554 15.66 -13.78 63.04
N GLU A 555 16.20 -15.00 62.96
CA GLU A 555 17.28 -15.78 63.60
C GLU A 555 17.98 -16.64 62.52
#